data_AF-A0A351JXC8-F1
#
_entry.id   AF-A0A351JXC8-F1
#
_cell.length_a   1.000
_cell.length_b   1.000
_cell.length_c   1.000
_cell.angle_alpha   90.00
_cell.angle_beta   90.00
_cell.angle_gamma   90.00
#
_symmetry.space_group_name_H-M   'P 1'
#
loop_
_entity.id
_entity.type
_entity.pdbx_description
1 polymer ?
#
loop_
_entity_poly.entity_id
_entity_poly.type
_entity_poly.pdbx_seq_one_letter_code
_entity_poly.pdbx_strand_id
1 'polypeptide(L)'
;LDRYRRELRDLLTELAPLEFERRVFPSQVAAVLQRVLYMADLERDVDRTLVELGVHRELPERHLSALMRGVRAEMELLVRDFKTDPRSAEDIVEDLLSLTPEDALRPDAVLRPLGLATDQDLEEPIPSRGYRLLSKIPRLPISVIERLIEEIGTVDKVYRASRRQLDRVKGIAEARARAIEFGLGRFKNGYTATMDGF
;
A
#
# COMPACT_ATOMS: atom_id res chain seq x y z
N LEU A 1 10.29 1.07 16.98
CA LEU A 1 9.95 1.01 15.54
C LEU A 1 9.85 -0.41 15.00
N ASP A 2 10.74 -1.35 15.33
CA ASP A 2 10.64 -2.77 14.89
C ASP A 2 9.28 -3.42 15.12
N ARG A 3 8.70 -3.23 16.32
CA ARG A 3 7.37 -3.73 16.65
C ARG A 3 6.32 -3.16 15.70
N TYR A 4 6.34 -1.85 15.45
CA TYR A 4 5.37 -1.17 14.62
C TYR A 4 5.49 -1.57 13.15
N ARG A 5 6.72 -1.78 12.66
CA ARG A 5 7.00 -2.32 11.33
C ARG A 5 6.44 -3.74 11.17
N ARG A 6 6.62 -4.61 12.18
CA ARG A 6 6.02 -5.95 12.17
C ARG A 6 4.50 -5.89 12.11
N GLU A 7 3.89 -5.08 12.96
CA GLU A 7 2.43 -4.91 12.96
C GLU A 7 1.90 -4.29 11.65
N LEU A 8 2.63 -3.35 11.02
CA LEU A 8 2.29 -2.86 9.68
C LEU A 8 2.28 -4.00 8.65
N ARG A 9 3.33 -4.83 8.66
CA ARG A 9 3.43 -5.98 7.77
C ARG A 9 2.29 -6.98 7.99
N ASP A 10 1.94 -7.21 9.25
CA ASP A 10 0.86 -8.13 9.60
C ASP A 10 -0.50 -7.59 9.08
N LEU A 11 -0.78 -6.29 9.26
CA LEU A 11 -1.97 -5.63 8.66
C LEU A 11 -2.00 -5.75 7.13
N LEU A 12 -0.86 -5.52 6.45
CA LEU A 12 -0.76 -5.64 4.99
C LEU A 12 -0.94 -7.07 4.49
N THR A 13 -0.52 -8.05 5.30
CA THR A 13 -0.68 -9.48 5.05
C THR A 13 -2.13 -9.91 5.21
N GLU A 14 -2.82 -9.40 6.22
CA GLU A 14 -4.26 -9.62 6.45
C GLU A 14 -5.13 -8.95 5.39
N LEU A 15 -4.71 -7.77 4.90
CA LEU A 15 -5.42 -7.04 3.85
C LEU A 15 -5.37 -7.75 2.49
N ALA A 16 -4.23 -8.36 2.15
CA ALA A 16 -4.00 -8.97 0.84
C ALA A 16 -5.07 -9.96 0.35
N PRO A 17 -5.51 -10.97 1.14
CA PRO A 17 -6.56 -11.89 0.70
C PRO A 17 -7.91 -11.17 0.51
N LEU A 18 -8.23 -10.18 1.34
CA LEU A 18 -9.48 -9.43 1.27
C LEU A 18 -9.58 -8.62 -0.02
N GLU A 19 -8.45 -8.12 -0.53
CA GLU A 19 -8.38 -7.42 -1.81
C GLU A 19 -8.79 -8.32 -2.99
N PHE A 20 -8.42 -9.61 -2.97
CA PHE A 20 -8.84 -10.58 -3.99
C PHE A 20 -10.31 -10.99 -3.86
N GLU A 21 -10.82 -11.02 -2.64
CA GLU A 21 -12.20 -11.41 -2.35
C GLU A 21 -13.20 -10.27 -2.54
N ARG A 22 -12.73 -9.03 -2.78
CA ARG A 22 -13.54 -7.80 -2.79
C ARG A 22 -14.26 -7.58 -1.46
N ARG A 23 -13.55 -7.79 -0.36
CA ARG A 23 -14.07 -7.71 1.01
C ARG A 23 -13.25 -6.75 1.87
N VAL A 24 -12.60 -5.77 1.24
CA VAL A 24 -11.88 -4.72 1.95
C VAL A 24 -12.87 -3.68 2.42
N PHE A 25 -12.89 -3.41 3.71
CA PHE A 25 -13.64 -2.28 4.28
C PHE A 25 -12.73 -1.08 4.46
N PRO A 26 -13.23 0.17 4.37
CA PRO A 26 -12.40 1.36 4.60
C PRO A 26 -11.72 1.37 5.96
N SER A 27 -12.33 0.78 6.99
CA SER A 27 -11.73 0.64 8.32
C SER A 27 -10.38 -0.11 8.31
N GLN A 28 -10.22 -1.09 7.41
CA GLN A 28 -8.97 -1.84 7.25
C GLN A 28 -7.91 -1.01 6.53
N VAL A 29 -8.32 -0.21 5.53
CA VAL A 29 -7.44 0.76 4.88
C VAL A 29 -6.98 1.83 5.86
N ALA A 30 -7.90 2.36 6.66
CA ALA A 30 -7.61 3.29 7.73
C ALA A 30 -6.58 2.70 8.70
N ALA A 31 -6.78 1.49 9.21
CA ALA A 31 -5.85 0.86 10.16
C ALA A 31 -4.40 0.78 9.62
N VAL A 32 -4.22 0.47 8.33
CA VAL A 32 -2.91 0.48 7.67
C VAL A 32 -2.34 1.90 7.57
N LEU A 33 -3.14 2.87 7.11
CA LEU A 33 -2.70 4.27 7.00
C LEU A 33 -2.31 4.86 8.35
N GLN A 34 -3.14 4.69 9.37
CA GLN A 34 -2.87 5.13 10.74
C GLN A 34 -1.56 4.54 11.26
N ARG A 35 -1.28 3.27 10.93
CA ARG A 35 -0.03 2.64 11.29
C ARG A 35 1.18 3.29 10.63
N VAL A 36 1.09 3.56 9.32
CA VAL A 36 2.17 4.25 8.60
C VAL A 36 2.38 5.66 9.17
N LEU A 37 1.30 6.41 9.39
CA LEU A 37 1.37 7.77 9.94
C LEU A 37 2.01 7.80 11.32
N TYR A 38 1.63 6.87 12.20
CA TYR A 38 2.25 6.74 13.51
C TYR A 38 3.74 6.40 13.42
N MET A 39 4.16 5.54 12.48
CA MET A 39 5.58 5.27 12.27
C MET A 39 6.34 6.49 11.74
N ALA A 40 5.75 7.26 10.83
CA ALA A 40 6.33 8.49 10.31
C ALA A 40 6.47 9.56 11.40
N ASP A 41 5.49 9.68 12.30
CA ASP A 41 5.59 10.59 13.44
C ASP A 41 6.70 10.18 14.41
N LEU A 42 6.81 8.88 14.74
CA LEU A 42 7.90 8.35 15.54
C LEU A 42 9.28 8.56 14.88
N GLU A 43 9.38 8.46 13.56
CA GLU A 43 10.63 8.77 12.83
C GLU A 43 11.06 10.21 13.08
N ARG A 44 10.14 11.19 12.97
CA ARG A 44 10.43 12.61 13.23
C ARG A 44 10.91 12.84 14.67
N ASP A 45 10.30 12.18 15.65
CA ASP A 45 10.69 12.29 17.05
C ASP A 45 12.09 11.70 17.31
N VAL A 46 12.40 10.57 16.69
CA VAL A 46 13.73 9.96 16.78
C VAL A 46 14.77 10.84 16.07
N ASP A 47 14.46 11.39 14.91
CA ASP A 47 15.36 12.30 14.18
C ASP A 47 15.71 13.54 15.00
N ARG A 48 14.73 14.14 15.69
CA ARG A 48 15.00 15.25 16.62
C ARG A 48 15.98 14.84 17.72
N THR A 49 15.82 13.65 18.27
CA THR A 49 16.73 13.09 19.29
C THR A 49 18.12 12.78 18.70
N LEU A 50 18.21 12.35 17.45
CA LEU A 50 19.48 12.05 16.77
C LEU A 50 20.32 13.29 16.53
N VAL A 51 19.69 14.46 16.32
CA VAL A 51 20.40 15.74 16.23
C VAL A 51 21.17 16.02 17.52
N GLU A 52 20.59 15.71 18.68
CA GLU A 52 21.23 15.91 19.99
C GLU A 52 22.43 14.96 20.23
N LEU A 53 22.46 13.80 19.57
CA LEU A 53 23.52 12.79 19.69
C LEU A 53 24.82 13.14 18.94
N GLY A 54 24.80 14.13 18.06
CA GLY A 54 25.99 14.62 17.34
C GLY A 54 26.75 13.51 16.62
N VAL A 55 28.02 13.29 17.01
CA VAL A 55 28.92 12.32 16.38
C VAL A 55 28.49 10.85 16.57
N HIS A 56 27.62 10.56 17.54
CA HIS A 56 27.17 9.19 17.83
C HIS A 56 25.89 8.78 17.07
N ARG A 57 25.36 9.64 16.19
CA ARG A 57 24.08 9.41 15.49
C ARG A 57 24.13 8.39 14.35
N GLU A 58 25.31 8.11 13.80
CA GLU A 58 25.44 7.36 12.54
C GLU A 58 24.81 5.96 12.56
N LEU A 59 25.04 5.19 13.63
CA LEU A 59 24.48 3.85 13.75
C LEU A 59 22.95 3.86 13.96
N PRO A 60 22.40 4.63 14.93
CA PRO A 60 20.96 4.69 15.09
C PRO A 60 20.23 5.29 13.88
N GLU A 61 20.81 6.28 13.19
CA GLU A 61 20.25 6.84 11.95
C GLU A 61 20.16 5.79 10.84
N ARG A 62 21.21 4.99 10.63
CA ARG A 62 21.17 3.85 9.69
C ARG A 62 20.11 2.82 10.06
N HIS A 63 19.94 2.54 11.35
CA HIS A 63 18.93 1.60 11.82
C HIS A 63 17.51 2.14 11.59
N LEU A 64 17.27 3.42 11.92
CA LEU A 64 16.01 4.11 11.63
C LEU A 64 15.67 4.06 10.14
N SER A 65 16.62 4.45 9.28
CA SER A 65 16.48 4.39 7.83
C SER A 65 16.17 2.97 7.32
N ALA A 66 16.78 1.95 7.93
CA ALA A 66 16.48 0.56 7.60
C ALA A 66 15.05 0.15 7.98
N LEU A 67 14.52 0.64 9.11
CA LEU A 67 13.16 0.35 9.56
C LEU A 67 12.09 1.10 8.76
N MET A 68 12.38 2.31 8.30
CA MET A 68 11.46 3.15 7.53
C MET A 68 11.52 2.89 6.02
N ARG A 69 12.50 2.12 5.56
CA ARG A 69 12.61 1.68 4.15
C ARG A 69 11.28 1.08 3.68
N GLY A 70 10.84 1.53 2.50
CA GLY A 70 9.64 1.04 1.84
C GLY A 70 8.30 1.50 2.43
N VAL A 71 8.27 2.02 3.67
CA VAL A 71 7.01 2.41 4.36
C VAL A 71 6.23 3.45 3.58
N ARG A 72 6.90 4.51 3.11
CA ARG A 72 6.27 5.54 2.27
C ARG A 72 5.76 4.99 0.94
N ALA A 73 6.53 4.12 0.31
CA ALA A 73 6.14 3.51 -0.96
C ALA A 73 4.89 2.60 -0.78
N GLU A 74 4.81 1.85 0.31
CA GLU A 74 3.59 1.08 0.64
C GLU A 74 2.38 1.99 0.82
N MET A 75 2.53 3.11 1.52
CA MET A 75 1.47 4.08 1.71
C MET A 75 0.98 4.65 0.37
N GLU A 76 1.90 5.04 -0.50
CA GLU A 76 1.57 5.55 -1.83
C GLU A 76 0.82 4.50 -2.67
N LEU A 77 1.27 3.25 -2.67
CA LEU A 77 0.59 2.15 -3.36
C LEU A 77 -0.80 1.89 -2.79
N LEU A 78 -0.96 1.92 -1.47
CA LEU A 78 -2.25 1.79 -0.79
C LEU A 78 -3.20 2.94 -1.15
N VAL A 79 -2.70 4.18 -1.17
CA VAL A 79 -3.48 5.35 -1.61
C VAL A 79 -3.89 5.20 -3.06
N ARG A 80 -2.99 4.79 -3.97
CA ARG A 80 -3.32 4.53 -5.38
C ARG A 80 -4.41 3.47 -5.52
N ASP A 81 -4.44 2.47 -4.64
CA ASP A 81 -5.43 1.39 -4.67
C ASP A 81 -6.83 1.84 -4.28
N PHE A 82 -6.97 2.73 -3.30
CA PHE A 82 -8.26 3.05 -2.69
C PHE A 82 -8.75 4.49 -2.90
N LYS A 83 -7.92 5.40 -3.44
CA LYS A 83 -8.36 6.79 -3.67
C LYS A 83 -9.53 6.89 -4.66
N THR A 84 -10.57 7.61 -4.28
CA THR A 84 -11.66 8.08 -5.14
C THR A 84 -11.46 9.55 -5.53
N ASP A 85 -10.70 10.30 -4.73
CA ASP A 85 -10.28 11.68 -4.99
C ASP A 85 -9.49 11.80 -6.32
N PRO A 86 -9.73 12.83 -7.15
CA PRO A 86 -9.06 13.01 -8.44
C PRO A 86 -7.59 13.47 -8.35
N ARG A 87 -7.12 13.96 -7.19
CA ARG A 87 -5.74 14.45 -6.99
C ARG A 87 -4.69 13.36 -7.22
N SER A 88 -3.42 13.73 -7.31
CA SER A 88 -2.36 12.73 -7.40
C SER A 88 -2.26 11.92 -6.09
N ALA A 89 -1.73 10.70 -6.15
CA ALA A 89 -1.56 9.91 -4.93
C ALA A 89 -0.50 10.55 -4.01
N GLU A 90 0.47 11.20 -4.63
CA GLU A 90 1.54 11.94 -4.00
C GLU A 90 0.99 13.11 -3.17
N ASP A 91 0.08 13.92 -3.74
CA ASP A 91 -0.58 15.02 -3.01
C ASP A 91 -1.37 14.51 -1.80
N ILE A 92 -2.10 13.39 -1.96
CA ILE A 92 -2.86 12.77 -0.87
C ILE A 92 -1.91 12.24 0.23
N VAL A 93 -0.77 11.67 -0.16
CA VAL A 93 0.24 11.21 0.81
C VAL A 93 0.81 12.38 1.60
N GLU A 94 1.11 13.52 0.96
CA GLU A 94 1.57 14.72 1.69
C GLU A 94 0.52 15.23 2.68
N ASP A 95 -0.75 15.31 2.26
CA ASP A 95 -1.85 15.70 3.13
C ASP A 95 -1.95 14.78 4.35
N LEU A 96 -1.89 13.47 4.13
CA LEU A 96 -1.93 12.48 5.21
C LEU A 96 -0.74 12.63 6.17
N LEU A 97 0.48 12.85 5.65
CA LEU A 97 1.68 13.06 6.47
C LEU A 97 1.65 14.38 7.24
N SER A 98 0.86 15.36 6.79
CA SER A 98 0.66 16.65 7.46
C SER A 98 -0.37 16.62 8.61
N LEU A 99 -1.11 15.51 8.75
CA LEU A 99 -2.08 15.35 9.84
C LEU A 99 -1.39 15.44 11.20
N THR A 100 -2.10 16.03 12.16
CA THR A 100 -1.69 15.98 13.57
C THR A 100 -1.71 14.54 14.08
N PRO A 101 -0.91 14.19 15.10
CA PRO A 101 -0.98 12.87 15.72
C PRO A 101 -2.40 12.51 16.19
N GLU A 102 -3.16 13.49 16.70
CA GLU A 102 -4.55 13.32 17.12
C GLU A 102 -5.48 13.00 15.95
N ASP A 103 -5.34 13.72 14.83
CA ASP A 103 -6.13 13.46 13.62
C ASP A 103 -5.74 12.13 12.98
N ALA A 104 -4.45 11.78 12.98
CA ALA A 104 -3.98 10.50 12.45
C ALA A 104 -4.55 9.29 13.20
N LEU A 105 -5.00 9.45 14.46
CA LEU A 105 -5.69 8.40 15.22
C LEU A 105 -7.17 8.23 14.84
N ARG A 106 -7.74 9.15 14.08
CA ARG A 106 -9.15 9.15 13.69
C ARG A 106 -9.35 8.50 12.31
N PRO A 107 -10.11 7.40 12.19
CA PRO A 107 -10.36 6.75 10.90
C PRO A 107 -10.98 7.68 9.86
N ASP A 108 -11.93 8.54 10.26
CA ASP A 108 -12.57 9.50 9.36
C ASP A 108 -11.60 10.54 8.80
N ALA A 109 -10.62 10.98 9.61
CA ALA A 109 -9.65 11.97 9.20
C ALA A 109 -8.64 11.40 8.20
N VAL A 110 -8.21 10.14 8.38
CA VAL A 110 -7.28 9.48 7.43
C VAL A 110 -7.96 9.01 6.15
N LEU A 111 -9.27 8.74 6.17
CA LEU A 111 -10.00 8.33 4.97
C LEU A 111 -10.51 9.50 4.12
N ARG A 112 -10.71 10.68 4.73
CA ARG A 112 -11.17 11.89 4.04
C ARG A 112 -10.27 12.31 2.86
N PRO A 113 -8.93 12.34 2.97
CA PRO A 113 -8.06 12.65 1.84
C PRO A 113 -8.16 11.66 0.67
N LEU A 114 -8.55 10.41 0.94
CA LEU A 114 -8.79 9.41 -0.10
C LEU A 114 -10.14 9.59 -0.80
N GLY A 115 -11.04 10.42 -0.24
CA GLY A 115 -12.43 10.56 -0.68
C GLY A 115 -13.36 9.46 -0.15
N LEU A 116 -13.03 8.86 1.01
CA LEU A 116 -13.74 7.74 1.64
C LEU A 116 -14.31 8.10 3.02
N ALA A 117 -15.01 9.24 3.15
CA ALA A 117 -15.38 9.81 4.46
C ALA A 117 -16.88 9.84 4.77
N THR A 118 -17.73 9.18 3.98
CA THR A 118 -19.16 9.10 4.33
C THR A 118 -19.45 7.86 5.18
N ASP A 119 -20.43 7.97 6.09
CA ASP A 119 -20.85 6.83 6.93
C ASP A 119 -21.30 5.63 6.09
N GLN A 120 -21.85 5.87 4.90
CA GLN A 120 -22.20 4.83 3.93
C GLN A 120 -20.98 4.11 3.35
N ASP A 121 -19.87 4.82 3.12
CA ASP A 121 -18.63 4.21 2.61
C ASP A 121 -18.08 3.19 3.61
N LEU A 122 -18.21 3.46 4.92
CA LEU A 122 -17.64 2.62 5.99
C LEU A 122 -18.31 1.26 6.12
N GLU A 123 -19.57 1.14 5.69
CA GLU A 123 -20.37 -0.09 5.81
C GLU A 123 -20.30 -0.99 4.56
N GLU A 124 -19.69 -0.52 3.47
CA GLU A 124 -19.60 -1.26 2.21
C GLU A 124 -18.16 -1.67 1.87
N PRO A 125 -17.94 -2.87 1.30
CA PRO A 125 -16.64 -3.27 0.84
C PRO A 125 -16.24 -2.50 -0.43
N ILE A 126 -15.03 -1.94 -0.41
CA ILE A 126 -14.44 -1.20 -1.52
C ILE A 126 -13.48 -2.09 -2.34
N PRO A 127 -13.45 -1.95 -3.67
CA PRO A 127 -12.52 -2.71 -4.50
C PRO A 127 -11.10 -2.12 -4.45
N SER A 128 -10.09 -2.99 -4.45
CA SER A 128 -8.67 -2.59 -4.64
C SER A 128 -8.31 -2.59 -6.13
N ARG A 129 -7.68 -1.51 -6.61
CA ARG A 129 -7.18 -1.44 -7.99
C ARG A 129 -6.06 -2.46 -8.25
N GLY A 130 -5.16 -2.64 -7.30
CA GLY A 130 -4.13 -3.67 -7.30
C GLY A 130 -2.69 -3.20 -7.47
N TYR A 131 -2.41 -1.88 -7.49
CA TYR A 131 -1.08 -1.30 -7.53
C TYR A 131 -0.14 -1.97 -6.52
N ARG A 132 -0.57 -2.11 -5.27
CA ARG A 132 0.25 -2.71 -4.21
C ARG A 132 0.62 -4.14 -4.52
N LEU A 133 -0.36 -5.01 -4.79
CA LEU A 133 -0.13 -6.44 -5.04
C LEU A 133 0.61 -6.68 -6.36
N LEU A 134 0.29 -5.93 -7.40
CA LEU A 134 0.95 -6.04 -8.70
C LEU A 134 2.40 -5.57 -8.64
N SER A 135 2.71 -4.53 -7.85
CA SER A 135 4.10 -4.05 -7.66
C SER A 135 5.03 -5.09 -7.05
N LYS A 136 4.48 -6.09 -6.35
CA LYS A 136 5.26 -7.18 -5.75
C LYS A 136 5.67 -8.24 -6.77
N ILE A 137 5.13 -8.21 -7.98
CA ILE A 137 5.46 -9.16 -9.03
C ILE A 137 6.83 -8.76 -9.62
N PRO A 138 7.86 -9.63 -9.52
CA PRO A 138 9.18 -9.28 -10.02
C PRO A 138 9.17 -8.93 -11.50
N ARG A 139 9.90 -7.87 -11.87
CA ARG A 139 10.07 -7.40 -13.26
C ARG A 139 8.76 -6.92 -13.92
N LEU A 140 7.79 -6.46 -13.12
CA LEU A 140 6.58 -5.78 -13.61
C LEU A 140 6.72 -4.25 -13.42
N PRO A 141 7.00 -3.47 -14.48
CA PRO A 141 7.14 -2.01 -14.37
C PRO A 141 5.83 -1.33 -13.99
N ILE A 142 5.89 -0.21 -13.26
CA ILE A 142 4.71 0.58 -12.86
C ILE A 142 3.84 0.99 -14.04
N SER A 143 4.43 1.36 -15.18
CA SER A 143 3.68 1.72 -16.39
C SER A 143 2.88 0.57 -16.99
N VAL A 144 3.22 -0.69 -16.69
CA VAL A 144 2.40 -1.86 -17.07
C VAL A 144 1.25 -2.04 -16.09
N ILE A 145 1.49 -1.79 -14.80
CA ILE A 145 0.48 -1.85 -13.75
C ILE A 145 -0.60 -0.80 -13.99
N GLU A 146 -0.22 0.44 -14.32
CA GLU A 146 -1.14 1.52 -14.67
C GLU A 146 -2.07 1.11 -15.82
N ARG A 147 -1.51 0.63 -16.93
CA ARG A 147 -2.30 0.13 -18.07
C ARG A 147 -3.20 -1.05 -17.73
N LEU A 148 -2.75 -1.98 -16.89
CA LEU A 148 -3.59 -3.09 -16.42
C LEU A 148 -4.81 -2.59 -15.68
N ILE A 149 -4.61 -1.60 -14.81
CA ILE A 149 -5.65 -1.02 -13.98
C ILE A 149 -6.59 -0.16 -14.83
N GLU A 150 -6.07 0.59 -15.79
CA GLU A 150 -6.89 1.35 -16.75
C GLU A 150 -7.80 0.45 -17.60
N GLU A 151 -7.28 -0.69 -18.08
CA GLU A 151 -8.01 -1.60 -18.98
C GLU A 151 -8.93 -2.59 -18.24
N ILE A 152 -8.52 -3.10 -17.07
CA ILE A 152 -9.22 -4.18 -16.35
C ILE A 152 -9.92 -3.67 -15.08
N GLY A 153 -9.39 -2.63 -14.45
CA GLY A 153 -9.94 -1.99 -13.27
C GLY A 153 -9.31 -2.47 -11.96
N THR A 154 -9.66 -3.68 -11.52
CA THR A 154 -9.43 -4.13 -10.12
C THR A 154 -8.63 -5.42 -10.04
N VAL A 155 -7.92 -5.62 -8.93
CA VAL A 155 -7.00 -6.76 -8.77
C VAL A 155 -7.71 -8.11 -8.86
N ASP A 156 -8.95 -8.20 -8.38
CA ASP A 156 -9.77 -9.42 -8.48
C ASP A 156 -10.09 -9.75 -9.94
N LYS A 157 -10.35 -8.74 -10.77
CA LYS A 157 -10.60 -8.90 -12.20
C LYS A 157 -9.33 -9.25 -12.95
N VAL A 158 -8.19 -8.63 -12.60
CA VAL A 158 -6.88 -8.99 -13.16
C VAL A 158 -6.54 -10.44 -12.84
N TYR A 159 -6.82 -10.89 -11.62
CA TYR A 159 -6.61 -12.29 -11.21
C TYR A 159 -7.49 -13.27 -11.99
N ARG A 160 -8.73 -12.90 -12.30
CA ARG A 160 -9.69 -13.73 -13.07
C ARG A 160 -9.56 -13.55 -14.58
N ALA A 161 -8.73 -12.62 -15.04
CA ALA A 161 -8.59 -12.32 -16.45
C ALA A 161 -8.00 -13.53 -17.19
N SER A 162 -8.62 -13.86 -18.33
CA SER A 162 -8.03 -14.84 -19.23
C SER A 162 -6.75 -14.29 -19.85
N ARG A 163 -5.84 -15.19 -20.25
CA ARG A 163 -4.61 -14.81 -20.96
C ARG A 163 -4.85 -13.90 -22.15
N ARG A 164 -5.91 -14.17 -22.93
CA ARG A 164 -6.32 -13.33 -24.07
C ARG A 164 -6.71 -11.92 -23.67
N GLN A 165 -7.27 -11.71 -22.48
CA GLN A 165 -7.56 -10.37 -21.96
C GLN A 165 -6.29 -9.65 -21.53
N LEU A 166 -5.35 -10.35 -20.88
CA LEU A 166 -4.05 -9.79 -20.52
C LEU A 166 -3.23 -9.40 -21.76
N ASP A 167 -3.24 -10.23 -22.81
CA ASP A 167 -2.52 -9.96 -24.07
C ASP A 167 -3.04 -8.72 -24.82
N ARG A 168 -4.30 -8.29 -24.56
CA ARG A 168 -4.85 -7.05 -25.15
C ARG A 168 -4.27 -5.79 -24.52
N VAL A 169 -3.76 -5.88 -23.29
CA VAL A 169 -3.14 -4.75 -22.61
C VAL A 169 -1.78 -4.52 -23.23
N LYS A 170 -1.61 -3.36 -23.89
CA LYS A 170 -0.37 -2.98 -24.56
C LYS A 170 0.81 -3.19 -23.61
N GLY A 171 1.88 -3.83 -24.06
CA GLY A 171 3.11 -4.02 -23.29
C GLY A 171 3.11 -5.20 -22.32
N ILE A 172 2.06 -6.02 -22.31
CA ILE A 172 2.09 -7.34 -21.67
C ILE A 172 2.50 -8.36 -22.72
N ALA A 173 3.75 -8.81 -22.62
CA ALA A 173 4.21 -9.97 -23.35
C ALA A 173 3.84 -11.25 -22.61
N GLU A 174 3.91 -12.38 -23.31
CA GLU A 174 3.57 -13.71 -22.79
C GLU A 174 4.28 -14.06 -21.46
N ALA A 175 5.52 -13.62 -21.29
CA ALA A 175 6.29 -13.83 -20.06
C ALA A 175 5.75 -13.01 -18.87
N ARG A 176 5.23 -11.80 -19.12
CA ARG A 176 4.63 -10.94 -18.07
C ARG A 176 3.25 -11.44 -17.67
N ALA A 177 2.42 -11.88 -18.61
CA ALA A 177 1.13 -12.49 -18.32
C ALA A 177 1.28 -13.70 -17.38
N ARG A 178 2.23 -14.61 -17.69
CA ARG A 178 2.55 -15.75 -16.81
C ARG A 178 3.06 -15.32 -15.43
N ALA A 179 3.87 -14.26 -15.36
CA ALA A 179 4.35 -13.74 -14.08
C ALA A 179 3.20 -13.17 -13.22
N ILE A 180 2.21 -12.53 -13.86
CA ILE A 180 1.01 -12.02 -13.19
C ILE A 180 0.15 -13.16 -12.67
N GLU A 181 -0.20 -14.12 -13.51
CA GLU A 181 -0.98 -15.30 -13.12
C GLU A 181 -0.33 -16.05 -11.95
N PHE A 182 0.98 -16.32 -12.05
CA PHE A 182 1.73 -17.01 -11.00
C PHE A 182 1.89 -16.17 -9.72
N GLY A 183 2.16 -14.87 -9.85
CA GLY A 183 2.34 -13.96 -8.73
C GLY A 183 1.05 -13.81 -7.91
N LEU A 184 -0.06 -13.50 -8.58
CA LEU A 184 -1.36 -13.37 -7.93
C LEU A 184 -1.86 -14.71 -7.37
N GLY A 185 -1.60 -15.83 -8.07
CA GLY A 185 -1.90 -17.17 -7.56
C GLY A 185 -1.18 -17.49 -6.24
N ARG A 186 0.06 -17.03 -6.06
CA ARG A 186 0.79 -17.18 -4.79
C ARG A 186 0.17 -16.38 -3.66
N PHE A 187 -0.20 -15.12 -3.90
CA PHE A 187 -0.81 -14.28 -2.86
C PHE A 187 -2.14 -14.85 -2.37
N LYS A 188 -2.99 -15.36 -3.26
CA LYS A 188 -4.27 -15.98 -2.87
C LYS A 188 -4.09 -17.24 -2.02
N ASN A 189 -3.09 -18.07 -2.35
CA ASN A 189 -2.86 -19.34 -1.65
C ASN A 189 -2.09 -19.18 -0.32
N GLY A 190 -1.98 -17.95 0.20
CA GLY A 190 -1.32 -17.68 1.48
C GLY A 190 0.21 -17.82 1.42
N TYR A 191 0.82 -17.87 0.23
CA TYR A 191 2.28 -17.81 0.09
C TYR A 191 2.75 -16.35 0.24
N THR A 192 2.55 -15.79 1.44
CA THR A 192 2.96 -14.43 1.81
C THR A 192 4.47 -14.34 2.11
N ALA A 193 5.18 -15.47 2.08
CA ALA A 193 6.62 -15.59 2.33
C ALA A 193 7.53 -14.84 1.33
N THR A 194 6.98 -14.02 0.42
CA THR A 194 7.74 -13.14 -0.46
C THR A 194 7.45 -11.65 -0.25
N MET A 195 6.71 -11.28 0.80
CA MET A 195 6.59 -9.88 1.25
C MET A 195 7.83 -9.37 2.01
N ASP A 196 8.99 -10.05 1.88
CA ASP A 196 10.27 -9.70 2.54
C ASP A 196 10.91 -8.39 2.01
N GLY A 197 10.17 -7.56 1.28
CA GLY A 197 10.74 -6.61 0.33
C GLY A 197 10.28 -5.17 0.43
N PHE A 198 9.87 -4.69 1.60
CA PHE A 198 9.78 -3.25 1.89
C PHE A 198 10.10 -3.06 3.36
#